data_AF-A0A7K8PI09-F1
#
_entry.id   AF-A0A7K8PI09-F1
#
_cell.length_a   1.000
_cell.length_b   1.000
_cell.length_c   1.000
_cell.angle_alpha   90.00
_cell.angle_beta   90.00
_cell.angle_gamma   90.00
#
_symmetry.space_group_name_H-M   'P 1'
#
loop_
_entity.id
_entity.type
_entity.pdbx_description
1 polymer ?
#
loop_
_entity_poly.entity_id
_entity_poly.type
_entity_poly.pdbx_seq_one_letter_code
_entity_poly.pdbx_strand_id
1 'polypeptide(L)'
;PFSNWWDNGSNQVAFGRGNKGFIVFNNDDWSLNVTLQTGLPAGTYCDVISGQRKGDDCTAVEVRVADDGTANFLISNKDEDPFIAIHVDAKL
;
A
#
# COMPACT_ATOMS: atom_id res chain seq x y z
N PRO A 1 -3.97 15.85 3.80
CA PRO A 1 -2.88 16.44 2.96
C PRO A 1 -2.49 15.44 1.87
N PHE A 2 -1.95 15.88 0.73
CA PHE A 2 -1.26 15.00 -0.24
C PHE A 2 0.22 14.90 0.16
N SER A 3 0.82 13.73 0.09
CA SER A 3 2.22 13.49 0.51
C SER A 3 2.81 12.28 -0.20
N ASN A 4 4.13 12.12 -0.10
CA ASN A 4 4.84 10.90 -0.51
C ASN A 4 4.50 10.40 -1.92
N TRP A 5 4.48 11.31 -2.89
CA TRP A 5 4.35 10.96 -4.30
C TRP A 5 5.53 10.11 -4.75
N TRP A 6 5.24 9.08 -5.51
CA TRP A 6 6.22 8.27 -6.22
C TRP A 6 5.63 7.83 -7.56
N ASP A 7 6.45 7.79 -8.59
CA ASP A 7 6.16 7.18 -9.88
C ASP A 7 7.42 6.54 -10.47
N ASN A 8 7.23 5.61 -11.40
CA ASN A 8 8.33 4.95 -12.11
C ASN A 8 8.63 5.58 -13.50
N GLY A 9 8.03 6.72 -13.83
CA GLY A 9 8.08 7.32 -15.17
C GLY A 9 7.16 6.66 -16.22
N SER A 10 6.34 5.69 -15.81
CA SER A 10 5.34 4.99 -16.63
C SER A 10 3.99 4.94 -15.90
N ASN A 11 3.39 3.77 -15.68
CA ASN A 11 2.04 3.62 -15.12
C ASN A 11 2.02 2.97 -13.73
N GLN A 12 3.14 3.01 -13.00
CA GLN A 12 3.17 2.70 -11.57
C GLN A 12 3.27 4.00 -10.77
N VAL A 13 2.32 4.21 -9.87
CA VAL A 13 2.22 5.44 -9.08
C VAL A 13 1.80 5.12 -7.64
N ALA A 14 2.25 5.94 -6.70
CA ALA A 14 1.86 5.85 -5.30
C ALA A 14 1.77 7.23 -4.66
N PHE A 15 0.89 7.37 -3.68
CA PHE A 15 0.83 8.58 -2.86
C PHE A 15 0.16 8.35 -1.50
N GLY A 16 0.49 9.23 -0.56
CA GLY A 16 -0.05 9.28 0.77
C GLY A 16 -1.07 10.39 1.00
N ARG A 17 -1.87 10.21 2.05
CA ARG A 17 -2.79 11.21 2.60
C ARG A 17 -2.33 11.68 3.98
N GLY A 18 -1.18 12.36 4.04
CA GLY A 18 -0.51 12.68 5.30
C GLY A 18 -0.04 11.39 5.98
N ASN A 19 -0.36 11.22 7.26
CA ASN A 19 -0.05 10.03 8.05
C ASN A 19 -1.26 9.09 8.26
N LYS A 20 -2.29 9.22 7.43
CA LYS A 20 -3.57 8.49 7.61
C LYS A 20 -3.86 7.42 6.58
N GLY A 21 -3.32 7.52 5.38
CA GLY A 21 -3.50 6.51 4.34
C GLY A 21 -2.45 6.59 3.24
N PHE A 22 -2.28 5.49 2.53
CA PHE A 22 -1.36 5.33 1.42
C PHE A 22 -1.95 4.40 0.37
N ILE A 23 -1.74 4.68 -0.90
CA ILE A 23 -2.24 3.87 -2.01
C ILE A 23 -1.15 3.73 -3.09
N VAL A 24 -1.07 2.54 -3.69
CA VAL A 24 -0.13 2.19 -4.76
C VAL A 24 -0.91 1.55 -5.90
N PHE A 25 -0.62 1.97 -7.14
CA PHE A 25 -1.22 1.44 -8.36
C PHE A 25 -0.14 0.85 -9.25
N ASN A 26 -0.45 -0.29 -9.87
CA ASN A 26 0.35 -0.88 -10.93
C ASN A 26 -0.51 -1.06 -12.18
N ASN A 27 -0.36 -0.16 -13.15
CA ASN A 27 -1.01 -0.27 -14.46
C ASN A 27 0.02 -0.42 -15.60
N ASP A 28 1.23 -0.88 -15.27
CA ASP A 28 2.22 -1.31 -16.26
C ASP A 28 2.06 -2.81 -16.57
N ASP A 29 2.66 -3.25 -17.68
CA ASP A 29 2.60 -4.66 -18.13
C ASP A 29 3.58 -5.58 -17.37
N TRP A 30 4.16 -5.13 -16.25
CA TRP A 30 5.08 -5.90 -15.41
C TRP A 30 4.81 -5.69 -13.90
N SER A 31 5.35 -6.59 -13.08
CA SER A 31 5.18 -6.54 -11.63
C SER A 31 5.88 -5.33 -11.00
N LEU A 32 5.20 -4.69 -10.06
CA LEU A 32 5.77 -3.71 -9.14
C LEU A 32 6.36 -4.46 -7.94
N ASN A 33 7.62 -4.20 -7.61
CA ASN A 33 8.26 -4.64 -6.36
C ASN A 33 9.17 -3.52 -5.86
N VAL A 34 8.68 -2.69 -4.94
CA VAL A 34 9.40 -1.52 -4.48
C VAL A 34 9.08 -1.21 -3.01
N THR A 35 10.08 -0.68 -2.31
CA THR A 35 9.93 -0.16 -0.95
C THR A 35 9.67 1.34 -1.00
N LEU A 36 8.54 1.79 -0.48
CA LEU A 36 8.08 3.18 -0.57
C LEU A 36 7.90 3.80 0.81
N GLN A 37 8.15 5.11 0.91
CA GLN A 37 7.84 5.90 2.10
C GLN A 37 6.34 6.15 2.17
N THR A 38 5.66 5.55 3.15
CA THR A 38 4.19 5.68 3.26
C THR A 38 3.78 6.91 4.07
N GLY A 39 4.62 7.33 5.04
CA GLY A 39 4.28 8.32 6.06
C GLY A 39 3.34 7.81 7.15
N LEU A 40 2.99 6.52 7.12
CA LEU A 40 2.15 5.88 8.13
C LEU A 40 2.98 5.47 9.35
N PRO A 41 2.38 5.40 10.55
CA PRO A 41 3.01 4.78 11.71
C PRO A 41 3.35 3.30 11.45
N ALA A 42 4.42 2.81 12.06
CA ALA A 42 4.81 1.41 11.99
C ALA A 42 3.69 0.45 12.45
N GLY A 43 3.60 -0.70 11.79
CA GLY A 43 2.64 -1.77 12.10
C GLY A 43 2.19 -2.54 10.87
N THR A 44 1.27 -3.47 11.09
CA THR A 44 0.65 -4.26 10.02
C THR A 44 -0.69 -3.63 9.64
N TYR A 45 -0.94 -3.50 8.34
CA TYR A 45 -2.15 -2.92 7.78
C TYR A 45 -2.78 -3.91 6.82
N CYS A 46 -4.11 -4.00 6.83
CA CYS A 46 -4.85 -4.75 5.84
C CYS A 46 -5.02 -3.92 4.57
N ASP A 47 -4.73 -4.51 3.41
CA ASP A 47 -5.19 -3.96 2.15
C ASP A 47 -6.72 -3.99 2.09
N VAL A 48 -7.33 -2.81 1.91
CA VAL A 48 -8.78 -2.65 1.87
C VAL A 48 -9.39 -2.87 0.48
N ILE A 49 -8.55 -3.10 -0.53
CA ILE A 49 -8.99 -3.40 -1.90
C ILE A 49 -9.26 -4.89 -2.05
N SER A 50 -8.26 -5.73 -1.75
CA SER A 50 -8.40 -7.18 -1.83
C SER A 50 -9.17 -7.81 -0.64
N GLY A 51 -9.56 -7.00 0.35
CA GLY A 51 -10.46 -7.43 1.44
C GLY A 51 -10.55 -6.42 2.59
N GLN A 52 -10.64 -6.88 3.84
CA GLN A 52 -10.87 -6.00 4.99
C GLN A 52 -10.28 -6.56 6.29
N ARG A 53 -10.11 -5.69 7.30
CA ARG A 53 -9.81 -6.10 8.68
C ARG A 53 -11.02 -6.81 9.29
N LYS A 54 -10.81 -7.99 9.87
CA LYS A 54 -11.81 -8.76 10.60
C LYS A 54 -11.29 -9.14 11.99
N GLY A 55 -11.53 -8.26 12.96
CA GLY A 55 -10.95 -8.43 14.30
C GLY A 55 -9.45 -8.14 14.27
N ASP A 56 -8.64 -9.12 14.64
CA ASP A 56 -7.17 -9.00 14.66
C ASP A 56 -6.50 -9.63 13.43
N ASP A 57 -7.30 -10.05 12.45
CA ASP A 57 -6.82 -10.65 11.20
C ASP A 57 -7.20 -9.80 9.98
N CYS A 58 -6.38 -9.87 8.93
CA CYS A 58 -6.74 -9.38 7.60
C CYS A 58 -7.32 -10.52 6.76
N THR A 59 -8.41 -10.29 6.04
CA THR A 59 -8.91 -11.26 5.04
C THR A 59 -8.15 -11.19 3.71
N ALA A 60 -7.10 -10.36 3.65
CA ALA A 60 -6.46 -9.84 2.45
C ALA A 60 -4.96 -9.70 2.67
N VAL A 61 -4.26 -9.14 1.68
CA VAL A 61 -2.82 -8.87 1.75
C VAL A 61 -2.51 -7.98 2.97
N GLU A 62 -1.52 -8.41 3.75
CA GLU A 62 -0.96 -7.62 4.84
C GLU A 62 0.22 -6.79 4.35
N VAL A 63 0.21 -5.50 4.66
CA VAL A 63 1.33 -4.60 4.41
C VAL A 63 1.98 -4.25 5.74
N ARG A 64 3.28 -4.54 5.84
CA ARG A 64 4.08 -4.19 7.01
C ARG A 64 4.80 -2.86 6.79
N VAL A 65 4.44 -1.87 7.58
CA VAL A 65 5.12 -0.57 7.66
C VAL A 65 6.19 -0.64 8.76
N ALA A 66 7.44 -0.38 8.39
CA ALA A 66 8.60 -0.35 9.27
C ALA A 66 8.62 0.93 10.15
N ASP A 67 9.54 0.96 11.12
CA ASP A 67 9.68 2.08 12.07
C ASP A 67 10.01 3.42 11.42
N ASP A 68 10.62 3.39 10.22
CA ASP A 68 10.93 4.57 9.43
C ASP A 68 9.78 5.00 8.48
N GLY A 69 8.62 4.34 8.56
CA GLY A 69 7.45 4.61 7.73
C GLY A 69 7.50 3.97 6.33
N THR A 70 8.54 3.20 6.01
CA THR A 70 8.64 2.50 4.72
C THR A 70 7.88 1.18 4.71
N ALA A 71 7.38 0.76 3.54
CA ALA A 71 6.78 -0.55 3.33
C ALA A 71 7.14 -1.07 1.95
N ASN A 72 7.32 -2.40 1.83
CA ASN A 72 7.47 -3.05 0.54
C ASN A 72 6.09 -3.38 -0.04
N PHE A 73 5.92 -3.09 -1.32
CA PHE A 73 4.73 -3.44 -2.10
C PHE A 73 5.15 -4.36 -3.23
N LEU A 74 4.48 -5.50 -3.33
CA LEU A 74 4.60 -6.46 -4.43
C LEU A 74 3.22 -6.59 -5.08
N ILE A 75 3.07 -6.08 -6.29
CA ILE A 75 1.80 -6.06 -7.03
C ILE A 75 2.06 -6.60 -8.43
N SER A 76 1.47 -7.74 -8.76
CA SER A 76 1.53 -8.30 -10.09
C SER A 76 0.61 -7.52 -11.03
N ASN A 77 1.01 -7.34 -12.27
CA ASN A 77 0.10 -6.83 -13.31
C ASN A 77 -1.00 -7.84 -13.70
N LYS A 78 -1.01 -9.02 -13.07
CA LYS A 78 -2.02 -10.07 -13.23
C LYS A 78 -2.91 -10.27 -12.00
N ASP A 79 -2.71 -9.47 -10.95
CA ASP A 79 -3.61 -9.51 -9.79
C ASP A 79 -5.02 -9.07 -10.24
N GLU A 80 -6.06 -9.57 -9.58
CA GLU A 80 -7.45 -9.20 -9.88
C GLU A 80 -7.63 -7.68 -9.78
N ASP A 81 -7.06 -7.10 -8.73
CA ASP A 81 -6.96 -5.66 -8.50
C ASP A 81 -5.47 -5.29 -8.36
N PRO A 82 -4.81 -4.74 -9.41
CA PRO A 82 -3.37 -4.45 -9.37
C PRO A 82 -3.08 -3.11 -8.67
N PHE A 83 -3.63 -2.93 -7.47
CA PHE A 83 -3.41 -1.78 -6.60
C PHE A 83 -3.68 -2.17 -5.14
N ILE A 84 -2.98 -1.51 -4.21
CA ILE A 84 -3.09 -1.75 -2.76
C ILE A 84 -3.40 -0.43 -2.07
N ALA A 85 -4.35 -0.44 -1.13
CA ALA A 85 -4.68 0.71 -0.30
C ALA A 85 -4.67 0.36 1.19
N ILE A 86 -3.96 1.15 1.99
CA ILE A 86 -3.88 0.97 3.45
C ILE A 86 -4.15 2.29 4.18
N HIS A 87 -4.79 2.22 5.35
CA HIS A 87 -5.06 3.38 6.19
C HIS A 87 -5.10 3.02 7.68
N VAL A 88 -5.00 4.03 8.54
CA VAL A 88 -4.87 3.86 10.01
C VAL A 88 -6.01 3.08 10.66
N ASP A 89 -7.23 3.15 10.13
CA ASP A 89 -8.37 2.37 10.66
C ASP A 89 -8.37 0.90 10.20
N ALA A 90 -7.52 0.55 9.22
CA ALA A 90 -7.27 -0.82 8.77
C ALA A 90 -5.93 -1.37 9.30
N LYS A 91 -5.27 -0.65 10.21
CA LYS A 91 -4.11 -1.15 10.98
C LYS A 91 -4.59 -2.23 11.95
N LEU A 92 -3.83 -3.31 12.13
CA LEU A 92 -4.08 -4.31 13.20
C LEU A 92 -3.74 -3.75 14.57
#